data_AF-A0A931TDA3-F1
#
_entry.id   AF-A0A931TDA3-F1
#
_cell.length_a   1.000
_cell.length_b   1.000
_cell.length_c   1.000
_cell.angle_alpha   90.00
_cell.angle_beta   90.00
_cell.angle_gamma   90.00
#
_symmetry.space_group_name_H-M   'P 1'
#
loop_
_entity.id
_entity.type
_entity.pdbx_description
1 polymer ?
#
loop_
_entity_poly.entity_id
_entity_poly.type
_entity_poly.pdbx_seq_one_letter_code
_entity_poly.pdbx_strand_id
1 'polypeptide(L)'
;MPFTNAYHGPGASEPRDLGGRIDAELRSRIEDAVEYACLDAMVEARRARGAALPVADAPADREEFATRVRDFLERLRATMTAELTDGQHERLRGAIAPPRGDLEAALCAQVALAKELPDYWQRFDTIRRRSGRPSMIRLDPSGRERRSLLDRLLGQG
;
A
#
# COMPACT_ATOMS: atom_id res chain seq x y z
N MET A 1 -28.98 36.25 37.85
CA MET A 1 -27.60 36.03 37.36
C MET A 1 -27.63 34.96 36.26
N PRO A 2 -27.64 35.30 34.96
CA PRO A 2 -27.35 34.34 33.90
C PRO A 2 -25.90 34.47 33.44
N PHE A 3 -25.16 33.36 33.45
CA PHE A 3 -23.80 33.28 32.89
C PHE A 3 -23.89 33.18 31.37
N THR A 4 -23.48 34.25 30.69
CA THR A 4 -23.18 34.25 29.25
C THR A 4 -21.89 33.47 29.02
N ASN A 5 -21.98 32.24 28.54
CA ASN A 5 -20.80 31.50 28.08
C ASN A 5 -20.53 31.84 26.61
N ALA A 6 -19.97 33.03 26.38
CA ALA A 6 -19.41 33.41 25.09
C ALA A 6 -18.03 32.74 24.92
N TYR A 7 -18.00 31.48 24.52
CA TYR A 7 -16.79 30.91 23.91
C TYR A 7 -16.73 31.40 22.46
N HIS A 8 -16.15 32.58 22.27
CA HIS A 8 -15.55 32.97 21.00
C HIS A 8 -14.08 32.51 21.03
N GLY A 9 -13.84 31.26 20.68
CA GLY A 9 -12.51 30.75 20.36
C GLY A 9 -12.22 31.00 18.87
N PRO A 10 -11.11 31.65 18.51
CA PRO A 10 -10.84 32.08 17.14
C PRO A 10 -10.46 30.90 16.23
N GLY A 11 -11.13 30.79 15.09
CA GLY A 11 -10.58 30.14 13.90
C GLY A 11 -10.41 28.62 13.97
N ALA A 12 -11.49 27.87 14.16
CA ALA A 12 -11.57 26.54 13.57
C ALA A 12 -11.62 26.72 12.05
N SER A 13 -10.46 26.84 11.42
CA SER A 13 -10.35 26.69 9.97
C SER A 13 -10.98 25.35 9.60
N GLU A 14 -12.03 25.47 8.79
CA GLU A 14 -12.73 24.48 7.97
C GLU A 14 -12.01 23.16 7.65
N PRO A 15 -12.77 22.08 7.36
CA PRO A 15 -12.28 20.73 7.16
C PRO A 15 -11.29 20.64 6.00
N ARG A 16 -10.00 20.82 6.30
CA ARG A 16 -8.92 20.54 5.36
C ARG A 16 -8.84 19.03 5.12
N ASP A 17 -9.58 18.65 4.09
CA ASP A 17 -9.48 17.48 3.23
C ASP A 17 -9.62 16.09 3.91
N LEU A 18 -10.87 15.76 4.29
CA LEU A 18 -11.22 14.38 4.65
C LEU A 18 -10.88 13.40 3.51
N GLY A 19 -11.07 13.83 2.26
CA GLY A 19 -10.70 13.07 1.07
C GLY A 19 -9.21 12.75 1.03
N GLY A 20 -8.35 13.77 1.17
CA GLY A 20 -6.90 13.58 1.26
C GLY A 20 -6.46 12.72 2.44
N ARG A 21 -7.13 12.80 3.59
CA ARG A 21 -6.85 11.92 4.74
C ARG A 21 -7.20 10.46 4.46
N ILE A 22 -8.35 10.21 3.83
CA ILE A 22 -8.76 8.85 3.44
C ILE A 22 -7.75 8.28 2.43
N ASP A 23 -7.30 9.09 1.47
CA ASP A 23 -6.32 8.68 0.46
C ASP A 23 -4.98 8.33 1.09
N ALA A 24 -4.49 9.16 2.02
CA ALA A 24 -3.25 8.92 2.75
C ALA A 24 -3.33 7.66 3.64
N GLU A 25 -4.43 7.45 4.37
CA GLU A 25 -4.62 6.25 5.19
C GLU A 25 -4.75 5.00 4.32
N LEU A 26 -5.44 5.09 3.17
CA LEU A 26 -5.57 3.98 2.24
C LEU A 26 -4.23 3.62 1.62
N ARG A 27 -3.45 4.63 1.21
CA ARG A 27 -2.08 4.48 0.72
C ARG A 27 -1.21 3.79 1.77
N SER A 28 -1.17 4.31 2.99
CA SER A 28 -0.39 3.73 4.10
C SER A 28 -0.75 2.26 4.34
N ARG A 29 -2.04 1.92 4.32
CA ARG A 29 -2.48 0.52 4.46
C ARG A 29 -2.03 -0.38 3.31
N ILE A 30 -2.05 0.14 2.08
CA ILE A 30 -1.56 -0.59 0.90
C ILE A 30 -0.04 -0.78 1.00
N GLU A 31 0.69 0.24 1.43
CA GLU A 31 2.13 0.20 1.66
C GLU A 31 2.50 -0.90 2.68
N ASP A 32 1.89 -0.89 3.86
CA ASP A 32 2.09 -1.91 4.89
C ASP A 32 1.76 -3.33 4.39
N ALA A 33 0.65 -3.49 3.68
CA ALA A 33 0.24 -4.79 3.16
C ALA A 33 1.20 -5.32 2.09
N VAL A 34 1.70 -4.45 1.22
CA VAL A 34 2.69 -4.79 0.18
C VAL A 34 4.05 -5.11 0.79
N GLU A 35 4.50 -4.32 1.75
CA GLU A 35 5.74 -4.57 2.49
C GLU A 35 5.70 -5.93 3.18
N TYR A 36 4.64 -6.20 3.95
CA TYR A 36 4.47 -7.47 4.63
C TYR A 36 4.45 -8.65 3.64
N ALA A 37 3.67 -8.54 2.56
CA ALA A 37 3.57 -9.59 1.54
C ALA A 37 4.94 -9.91 0.90
N CYS A 38 5.73 -8.88 0.59
CA CYS A 38 7.03 -9.05 -0.05
C CYS A 38 8.09 -9.58 0.91
N LEU A 39 8.11 -9.12 2.16
CA LEU A 39 9.02 -9.64 3.20
C LEU A 39 8.71 -11.11 3.54
N ASP A 40 7.43 -11.45 3.73
CA ASP A 40 6.98 -12.82 4.00
C ASP A 40 7.42 -13.76 2.86
N ALA A 41 7.15 -13.38 1.61
CA ALA A 41 7.57 -14.15 0.43
C ALA A 41 9.10 -14.31 0.33
N MET A 42 9.87 -13.27 0.68
CA MET A 42 11.34 -13.31 0.69
C MET A 42 11.89 -14.23 1.78
N VAL A 43 11.34 -14.16 2.99
CA VAL A 43 11.70 -15.03 4.13
C VAL A 43 11.40 -16.49 3.79
N GLU A 44 10.21 -16.78 3.28
CA GLU A 44 9.81 -18.15 2.94
C GLU A 44 10.65 -18.72 1.80
N ALA A 45 10.96 -17.92 0.76
CA ALA A 45 11.86 -18.34 -0.31
C ALA A 45 13.28 -18.63 0.19
N ARG A 46 13.76 -17.93 1.22
CA ARG A 46 15.07 -18.17 1.83
C ARG A 46 15.05 -19.40 2.73
N ARG A 47 14.01 -19.56 3.55
CA ARG A 47 13.80 -20.77 4.37
C ARG A 47 13.74 -22.04 3.53
N ALA A 48 12.99 -22.03 2.43
CA ALA A 48 12.88 -23.18 1.53
C ALA A 48 14.23 -23.61 0.92
N ARG A 49 15.19 -22.68 0.82
CA ARG A 49 16.54 -22.92 0.30
C ARG A 49 17.61 -23.09 1.40
N GLY A 50 17.21 -23.09 2.67
CA GLY A 50 18.15 -23.14 3.81
C GLY A 50 19.08 -21.92 3.88
N ALA A 51 18.70 -20.80 3.27
CA ALA A 51 19.50 -19.58 3.22
C ALA A 51 19.28 -18.71 4.48
N ALA A 52 20.22 -17.81 4.75
CA ALA A 52 20.10 -16.84 5.83
C ALA A 52 18.90 -15.90 5.61
N LEU A 53 18.23 -15.54 6.70
CA LEU A 53 17.11 -14.60 6.68
C LEU A 53 17.57 -13.19 6.24
N PRO A 54 16.67 -12.40 5.63
CA PRO A 54 17.00 -11.04 5.22
C PRO A 54 17.32 -10.13 6.41
N VAL A 55 18.30 -9.26 6.23
CA VAL A 55 18.77 -8.27 7.21
C VAL A 55 18.50 -6.87 6.67
N ALA A 56 17.82 -6.04 7.46
CA ALA A 56 17.36 -4.72 7.03
C ALA A 56 18.49 -3.76 6.63
N ASP A 57 19.70 -3.91 7.16
CA ASP A 57 20.85 -3.06 6.85
C ASP A 57 21.76 -3.61 5.76
N ALA A 58 21.48 -4.81 5.24
CA ALA A 58 22.23 -5.34 4.12
C ALA A 58 21.74 -4.71 2.80
N PRO A 59 22.62 -4.05 2.02
CA PRO A 59 22.23 -3.37 0.79
C PRO A 59 21.66 -4.35 -0.26
N ALA A 60 22.19 -5.56 -0.34
CA ALA A 60 21.69 -6.61 -1.23
C ALA A 60 20.25 -7.04 -0.87
N ASP A 61 19.93 -7.14 0.43
CA ASP A 61 18.58 -7.50 0.87
C ASP A 61 17.58 -6.37 0.58
N ARG A 62 18.00 -5.10 0.71
CA ARG A 62 17.19 -3.95 0.33
C ARG A 62 16.89 -3.92 -1.17
N GLU A 63 17.87 -4.23 -2.01
CA GLU A 63 17.70 -4.27 -3.47
C GLU A 63 16.78 -5.43 -3.90
N GLU A 64 16.95 -6.62 -3.32
CA GLU A 64 16.06 -7.76 -3.54
C GLU A 64 14.62 -7.40 -3.13
N PHE A 65 14.44 -6.80 -1.95
CA PHE A 65 13.14 -6.37 -1.47
C PHE A 65 12.50 -5.33 -2.39
N ALA A 66 13.22 -4.29 -2.78
CA ALA A 66 12.72 -3.25 -3.68
C ALA A 66 12.30 -3.84 -5.05
N THR A 67 13.07 -4.79 -5.58
CA THR A 67 12.73 -5.50 -6.83
C THR A 67 11.42 -6.28 -6.66
N ARG A 68 11.30 -7.07 -5.59
CA ARG A 68 10.08 -7.84 -5.29
C ARG A 68 8.84 -6.96 -5.15
N VAL A 69 8.96 -5.81 -4.50
CA VAL A 69 7.87 -4.84 -4.36
C VAL A 69 7.38 -4.35 -5.72
N ARG A 70 8.30 -3.95 -6.61
CA ARG A 70 7.94 -3.47 -7.96
C ARG A 70 7.25 -4.56 -8.78
N ASP A 71 7.82 -5.77 -8.80
CA ASP A 71 7.23 -6.92 -9.47
C ASP A 71 5.83 -7.27 -8.93
N PHE A 72 5.67 -7.22 -7.60
CA PHE A 72 4.39 -7.50 -6.96
C PHE A 72 3.33 -6.45 -7.32
N LEU A 73 3.67 -5.16 -7.26
CA LEU A 73 2.75 -4.08 -7.63
C LEU A 73 2.37 -4.11 -9.11
N GLU A 74 3.31 -4.43 -10.01
CA GLU A 74 3.04 -4.58 -11.45
C GLU A 74 2.06 -5.74 -11.69
N ARG A 75 2.30 -6.89 -11.06
CA ARG A 75 1.43 -8.08 -11.15
C ARG A 75 0.05 -7.82 -10.54
N LEU A 76 0.00 -7.19 -9.38
CA LEU A 76 -1.22 -6.84 -8.67
C LEU A 76 -2.10 -5.96 -9.55
N ARG A 77 -1.51 -4.88 -10.09
CA ARG A 77 -2.17 -3.99 -11.05
C ARG A 77 -2.68 -4.76 -12.27
N ALA A 78 -1.81 -5.50 -12.96
CA ALA A 78 -2.16 -6.21 -14.19
C ALA A 78 -3.33 -7.18 -13.99
N THR A 79 -3.32 -7.91 -12.87
CA THR A 79 -4.38 -8.87 -12.53
C THR A 79 -5.69 -8.14 -12.23
N MET A 80 -5.67 -7.09 -11.41
CA MET A 80 -6.87 -6.31 -11.08
C MET A 80 -7.45 -5.60 -12.29
N THR A 81 -6.60 -5.05 -13.16
CA THR A 81 -7.04 -4.37 -14.39
C THR A 81 -7.66 -5.32 -15.40
N ALA A 82 -7.24 -6.58 -15.46
CA ALA A 82 -7.80 -7.56 -16.40
C ALA A 82 -9.27 -7.91 -16.09
N GLU A 83 -9.73 -7.68 -14.86
CA GLU A 83 -11.08 -7.97 -14.40
C GLU A 83 -11.95 -6.72 -14.27
N LEU A 84 -11.50 -5.57 -14.80
CA LEU A 84 -12.29 -4.34 -14.82
C LEU A 84 -13.31 -4.37 -15.96
N THR A 85 -14.47 -3.76 -15.70
CA THR A 85 -15.43 -3.44 -16.76
C THR A 85 -14.92 -2.28 -17.63
N ASP A 86 -15.43 -2.14 -18.86
CA ASP A 86 -15.04 -1.04 -19.77
C ASP A 86 -15.26 0.34 -19.13
N GLY A 87 -16.36 0.53 -18.39
CA GLY A 87 -16.66 1.78 -17.70
C GLY A 87 -15.72 2.07 -16.52
N GLN A 88 -15.10 1.04 -15.92
CA GLN A 88 -14.06 1.22 -14.90
C GLN A 88 -12.70 1.49 -15.55
N HIS A 89 -12.40 0.82 -16.66
CA HIS A 89 -11.20 1.09 -17.46
C HIS A 89 -11.11 2.54 -17.92
N GLU A 90 -12.22 3.10 -18.43
CA GLU A 90 -12.25 4.49 -18.87
C GLU A 90 -12.00 5.47 -17.71
N ARG A 91 -12.67 5.25 -16.57
CA ARG A 91 -12.51 6.10 -15.36
C ARG A 91 -11.10 6.04 -14.78
N LEU A 92 -10.44 4.90 -14.88
CA LEU A 92 -9.13 4.67 -14.29
C LEU A 92 -7.96 4.82 -15.27
N ARG A 93 -8.21 5.06 -16.57
CA ARG A 93 -7.19 5.00 -17.64
C ARG A 93 -5.89 5.75 -17.32
N GLY A 94 -5.99 6.94 -16.71
CA GLY A 94 -4.82 7.74 -16.31
C GLY A 94 -4.09 7.22 -15.07
N ALA A 95 -4.81 6.58 -14.14
CA ALA A 95 -4.26 6.09 -12.88
C ALA A 95 -3.63 4.69 -13.01
N ILE A 96 -4.16 3.83 -13.88
CA ILE A 96 -3.70 2.42 -14.01
C ILE A 96 -2.60 2.22 -15.06
N ALA A 97 -2.10 3.30 -15.65
CA ALA A 97 -0.97 3.29 -16.58
C ALA A 97 0.25 4.06 -16.04
N PRO A 98 0.73 3.80 -14.81
CA PRO A 98 1.91 4.49 -14.28
C PRO A 98 3.17 4.15 -15.10
N PRO A 99 4.14 5.08 -15.17
CA PRO A 99 5.42 4.84 -15.81
C PRO A 99 6.16 3.67 -15.16
N ARG A 100 6.87 2.90 -15.97
CA ARG A 100 7.56 1.68 -15.51
C ARG A 100 8.68 2.04 -14.53
N GLY A 101 8.73 1.34 -13.40
CA GLY A 101 9.76 1.53 -12.38
C GLY A 101 9.47 2.66 -11.38
N ASP A 102 8.40 3.42 -11.60
CA ASP A 102 7.98 4.48 -10.66
C ASP A 102 7.11 3.89 -9.55
N LEU A 103 7.71 3.73 -8.37
CA LEU A 103 7.06 3.08 -7.23
C LEU A 103 5.91 3.92 -6.67
N GLU A 104 6.07 5.24 -6.64
CA GLU A 104 5.03 6.15 -6.16
C GLU A 104 3.79 6.09 -7.07
N ALA A 105 3.97 6.21 -8.39
CA ALA A 105 2.87 6.10 -9.33
C ALA A 105 2.22 4.71 -9.31
N ALA A 106 3.00 3.64 -9.06
CA ALA A 106 2.44 2.31 -8.85
C ALA A 106 1.57 2.21 -7.58
N LEU A 107 1.96 2.85 -6.48
CA LEU A 107 1.15 2.92 -5.25
C LEU A 107 -0.11 3.77 -5.46
N CYS A 108 0.00 4.92 -6.11
CA CYS A 108 -1.15 5.76 -6.49
C CYS A 108 -2.16 4.99 -7.36
N ALA A 109 -1.67 4.15 -8.28
CA ALA A 109 -2.53 3.28 -9.08
C ALA A 109 -3.31 2.27 -8.20
N GLN A 110 -2.67 1.71 -7.17
CA GLN A 110 -3.35 0.81 -6.22
C GLN A 110 -4.39 1.53 -5.36
N VAL A 111 -4.10 2.75 -4.92
CA VAL A 111 -5.07 3.59 -4.18
C VAL A 111 -6.30 3.86 -5.06
N ALA A 112 -6.10 4.20 -6.33
CA ALA A 112 -7.20 4.42 -7.28
C ALA A 112 -8.02 3.14 -7.49
N LEU A 113 -7.38 1.98 -7.65
CA LEU A 113 -8.04 0.69 -7.75
C LEU A 113 -8.82 0.33 -6.48
N ALA A 114 -8.26 0.60 -5.30
CA ALA A 114 -8.90 0.33 -4.02
C ALA A 114 -10.13 1.21 -3.76
N LYS A 115 -10.19 2.41 -4.34
CA LYS A 115 -11.36 3.29 -4.29
C LYS A 115 -12.47 2.84 -5.24
N GLU A 116 -12.11 2.23 -6.37
CA GLU A 116 -13.06 1.78 -7.38
C GLU A 116 -13.60 0.37 -7.10
N LEU A 117 -12.77 -0.51 -6.52
CA LEU A 117 -13.09 -1.92 -6.31
C LEU A 117 -13.48 -2.20 -4.84
N PRO A 118 -14.75 -2.50 -4.54
CA PRO A 118 -15.17 -2.80 -3.17
C PRO A 118 -14.54 -4.08 -2.62
N ASP A 119 -14.18 -5.03 -3.49
CA ASP A 119 -13.53 -6.29 -3.17
C ASP A 119 -11.99 -6.26 -3.35
N TYR A 120 -11.39 -5.06 -3.43
CA TYR A 120 -9.94 -4.86 -3.60
C TYR A 120 -9.10 -5.72 -2.66
N TRP A 121 -9.39 -5.69 -1.35
CA TRP A 121 -8.62 -6.44 -0.35
C TRP A 121 -8.73 -7.96 -0.51
N GLN A 122 -9.88 -8.46 -0.97
CA GLN A 122 -10.07 -9.88 -1.25
C GLN A 122 -9.26 -10.32 -2.48
N ARG A 123 -9.22 -9.49 -3.53
CA ARG A 123 -8.38 -9.72 -4.72
C ARG A 123 -6.90 -9.66 -4.37
N PHE A 124 -6.48 -8.64 -3.61
CA PHE A 124 -5.11 -8.50 -3.10
C PHE A 124 -4.65 -9.78 -2.40
N ASP A 125 -5.44 -10.25 -1.44
CA ASP A 125 -5.12 -11.42 -0.65
C ASP A 125 -5.10 -12.70 -1.49
N THR A 126 -5.97 -12.81 -2.49
CA THR A 126 -5.96 -13.91 -3.47
C THR A 126 -4.69 -13.90 -4.33
N ILE A 127 -4.26 -12.75 -4.80
CA ILE A 127 -3.03 -12.60 -5.61
C ILE A 127 -1.78 -12.87 -4.75
N ARG A 128 -1.77 -12.37 -3.51
CA ARG A 128 -0.72 -12.65 -2.52
C ARG A 128 -0.58 -14.16 -2.27
N ARG A 129 -1.70 -14.86 -2.01
CA ARG A 129 -1.73 -16.33 -1.81
C ARG A 129 -1.33 -17.17 -3.03
N ARG A 130 -1.44 -16.61 -4.25
CA ARG A 130 -0.91 -17.29 -5.45
C ARG A 130 0.60 -17.11 -5.57
N SER A 131 1.15 -16.06 -4.98
CA SER A 131 2.58 -15.72 -5.06
C SER A 131 3.40 -16.28 -3.87
N GLY A 132 2.74 -16.74 -2.81
CA GLY A 132 3.30 -17.43 -1.65
C GLY A 132 2.23 -18.22 -0.88
N ARG A 133 2.59 -19.21 -0.05
CA ARG A 133 1.62 -20.03 0.71
C ARG A 133 0.69 -19.15 1.57
N PRO A 134 -0.54 -19.60 1.91
CA PRO A 134 -1.49 -18.79 2.66
C PRO A 134 -1.02 -18.53 4.10
N SER A 135 -0.42 -17.36 4.34
CA SER A 135 -0.26 -16.83 5.69
C SER A 135 -1.56 -16.14 6.09
N MET A 136 -2.27 -16.72 7.05
CA MET A 136 -3.56 -16.28 7.58
C MET A 136 -3.38 -15.20 8.68
N ILE A 137 -2.38 -14.34 8.53
CA ILE A 137 -2.21 -13.20 9.44
C ILE A 137 -3.20 -12.12 9.01
N ARG A 138 -4.23 -11.95 9.84
CA ARG A 138 -5.06 -10.75 9.86
C ARG A 138 -4.10 -9.58 10.08
N LEU A 139 -3.96 -8.70 9.10
CA LEU A 139 -3.25 -7.42 9.29
C LEU A 139 -3.95 -6.72 10.46
N ASP A 140 -3.34 -6.73 11.64
CA ASP A 140 -3.70 -5.83 12.72
C ASP A 140 -3.10 -4.47 12.35
N PRO A 141 -3.91 -3.44 12.06
CA PRO A 141 -3.42 -2.16 11.53
C PRO A 141 -2.77 -1.26 12.60
N SER A 142 -2.42 -1.76 13.79
CA SER A 142 -1.71 -0.97 14.80
C SER A 142 -0.20 -1.03 14.61
N GLY A 143 0.29 -0.31 13.60
CA GLY A 143 1.72 -0.16 13.29
C GLY A 143 2.18 1.29 13.18
N ARG A 144 1.55 2.23 13.89
CA ARG A 144 1.67 3.68 13.69
C ARG A 144 3.03 4.32 14.00
N GLU A 145 4.09 3.55 14.25
CA GLU A 145 5.40 4.11 14.69
C GLU A 145 6.64 3.50 14.00
N ARG A 146 6.50 2.79 12.89
CA ARG A 146 7.68 2.41 12.08
C ARG A 146 7.59 3.09 10.73
N ARG A 147 8.47 4.07 10.51
CA ARG A 147 8.76 4.60 9.16
C ARG A 147 8.87 3.42 8.20
N SER A 148 7.86 3.28 7.34
CA SER A 148 7.71 2.14 6.44
C SER A 148 8.95 2.04 5.55
N LEU A 149 9.43 0.83 5.22
CA LEU A 149 10.62 0.68 4.38
C LEU A 149 10.36 1.22 2.97
N LEU A 150 9.09 1.20 2.53
CA LEU A 150 8.66 1.84 1.30
C LEU A 150 8.82 3.37 1.35
N ASP A 151 8.46 4.01 2.46
CA ASP A 151 8.65 5.45 2.69
C ASP A 151 10.15 5.85 2.58
N ARG A 152 11.04 5.00 3.12
CA ARG A 152 12.50 5.16 2.97
C ARG A 152 12.99 4.94 1.54
N LEU A 153 12.39 4.00 0.80
CA LEU A 153 12.73 3.75 -0.61
C LEU A 153 12.26 4.88 -1.53
N LEU A 154 11.16 5.55 -1.16
CA LEU A 154 10.58 6.68 -1.89
C LEU A 154 11.24 8.02 -1.56
N GLY A 155 12.11 8.08 -0.56
CA GLY A 155 12.88 9.29 -0.24
C GLY A 155 12.08 10.40 0.45
N GLN A 156 10.93 10.10 1.06
CA GLN A 156 10.19 11.05 1.91
C GLN A 156 10.82 11.03 3.32
N GLY A 157 11.92 11.78 3.49
CA GLY A 157 12.60 11.98 4.78
C GLY A 157 12.04 13.15 5.57
#